data_AF-A0A645I9J9-F1
#
_entry.id   AF-A0A645I9J9-F1
#
_cell.length_a   1.000
_cell.length_b   1.000
_cell.length_c   1.000
_cell.angle_alpha   90.00
_cell.angle_beta   90.00
_cell.angle_gamma   90.00
#
_symmetry.space_group_name_H-M   'P 1'
#
loop_
_entity.id
_entity.type
_entity.pdbx_description
1 polymer ?
#
loop_
_entity_poly.entity_id
_entity_poly.type
_entity_poly.pdbx_seq_one_letter_code
_entity_poly.pdbx_strand_id
1 'polypeptide(L)'
;MAQEDPHFPKLYDYGNKYIIRECIHGIELDKYLIHNPLTKEISLKIIDVYEALGKVGYKRQDSMLFHIFITSCSYFRVIDTARAMKEKTTFPRRILEELDKLGYKTDFLEHVKALRPDLYCKWFKKK
;
A
#
# COMPACT_ATOMS: atom_id res chain seq x y z
N MET A 1 1.70 -15.96 4.88
CA MET A 1 3.03 -15.30 4.89
C MET A 1 3.15 -14.38 3.68
N ALA A 2 4.11 -13.42 3.63
CA ALA A 2 4.21 -12.47 2.50
C ALA A 2 4.39 -13.17 1.13
N GLN A 3 5.06 -14.32 1.11
CA GLN A 3 5.27 -15.12 -0.10
C GLN A 3 4.01 -15.83 -0.63
N GLU A 4 2.93 -15.84 0.13
CA GLU A 4 1.63 -16.40 -0.25
C GLU A 4 0.60 -15.32 -0.59
N ASP A 5 0.94 -14.05 -0.38
CA ASP A 5 0.03 -12.93 -0.62
C ASP A 5 0.39 -12.23 -1.93
N PRO A 6 -0.56 -12.12 -2.88
CA PRO A 6 -0.29 -11.65 -4.23
C PRO A 6 0.11 -10.18 -4.31
N HIS A 7 -0.07 -9.38 -3.24
CA HIS A 7 0.39 -8.00 -3.22
C HIS A 7 1.92 -7.91 -3.17
N PHE A 8 2.63 -8.97 -2.80
CA PHE A 8 4.09 -8.97 -2.66
C PHE A 8 4.78 -9.70 -3.82
N PRO A 9 6.01 -9.30 -4.21
CA PRO A 9 6.82 -10.04 -5.17
C PRO A 9 7.17 -11.43 -4.66
N LYS A 10 7.10 -12.43 -5.54
CA LYS A 10 7.66 -13.76 -5.24
C LYS A 10 9.18 -13.67 -5.11
N LEU A 11 9.72 -14.32 -4.08
CA LEU A 11 11.13 -14.52 -3.85
C LEU A 11 11.57 -15.76 -4.62
N TYR A 12 12.59 -15.63 -5.45
CA TYR A 12 13.17 -16.73 -6.20
C TYR A 12 14.45 -17.25 -5.57
N ASP A 13 15.29 -16.34 -5.06
CA ASP A 13 16.54 -16.69 -4.37
C ASP A 13 17.01 -15.54 -3.47
N TYR A 14 17.88 -15.82 -2.49
CA TYR A 14 18.52 -14.80 -1.66
C TYR A 14 19.84 -15.30 -1.07
N GLY A 15 20.75 -14.36 -0.83
CA GLY A 15 22.01 -14.62 -0.14
C GLY A 15 22.44 -13.42 0.70
N ASN A 16 23.68 -13.45 1.19
CA ASN A 16 24.17 -12.43 2.13
C ASN A 16 24.12 -10.99 1.61
N LYS A 17 24.18 -10.79 0.29
CA LYS A 17 24.23 -9.46 -0.35
C LYS A 17 23.28 -9.31 -1.54
N TYR A 18 22.37 -10.26 -1.76
CA TYR A 18 21.47 -10.22 -2.90
C TYR A 18 20.10 -10.83 -2.58
N ILE A 19 19.13 -10.39 -3.37
CA ILE A 19 17.78 -10.95 -3.44
C ILE A 19 17.39 -11.03 -4.91
N ILE A 20 16.89 -12.19 -5.34
CA ILE A 20 16.28 -12.38 -6.65
C ILE A 20 14.79 -12.54 -6.41
N ARG A 21 13.99 -11.65 -7.01
CA ARG A 21 12.54 -11.62 -6.84
C ARG A 21 11.85 -11.29 -8.14
N GLU A 22 10.55 -11.50 -8.17
CA GLU A 22 9.68 -11.14 -9.28
C GLU A 22 9.86 -9.67 -9.70
N CYS A 23 10.06 -9.47 -11.01
CA CYS A 23 10.07 -8.15 -11.63
C CYS A 23 8.63 -7.69 -11.84
N ILE A 24 8.24 -6.63 -11.15
CA ILE A 24 6.89 -6.07 -11.22
C ILE A 24 6.84 -5.08 -12.39
N HIS A 25 6.04 -5.41 -13.40
CA HIS A 25 5.78 -4.54 -14.53
C HIS A 25 4.49 -3.76 -14.28
N GLY A 26 4.60 -2.45 -14.08
CA GLY A 26 3.47 -1.58 -13.77
C GLY A 26 3.85 -0.12 -13.68
N ILE A 27 2.85 0.73 -13.40
CA ILE A 27 3.02 2.17 -13.19
C ILE A 27 3.00 2.44 -11.68
N GLU A 28 3.93 3.26 -11.19
CA GLU A 28 3.92 3.71 -9.80
C GLU A 28 2.64 4.51 -9.49
N LEU A 29 2.06 4.30 -8.31
CA LEU A 29 0.75 4.84 -7.96
C LEU A 29 0.72 6.38 -7.94
N ASP A 30 1.80 7.02 -7.49
CA ASP A 30 1.93 8.49 -7.54
C ASP A 30 1.89 9.00 -8.98
N LYS A 31 2.67 8.39 -9.89
CA LYS A 31 2.67 8.73 -11.32
C LYS A 31 1.31 8.52 -11.97
N TYR A 32 0.62 7.44 -11.60
CA TYR A 32 -0.74 7.18 -12.09
C TYR A 32 -1.72 8.28 -11.66
N LEU A 33 -1.70 8.65 -10.38
CA LEU A 33 -2.63 9.62 -9.79
C LEU A 33 -2.37 11.07 -10.22
N ILE A 34 -1.20 11.39 -10.76
CA ILE A 34 -0.94 12.69 -11.41
C ILE A 34 -1.85 12.88 -12.64
N HIS A 35 -2.16 11.80 -13.36
CA HIS A 35 -2.89 11.86 -14.63
C HIS A 35 -4.30 11.27 -14.57
N ASN A 36 -4.66 10.62 -13.46
CA ASN A 36 -5.93 9.92 -13.31
C ASN A 36 -6.56 10.23 -11.94
N PRO A 37 -7.90 10.31 -11.85
CA PRO A 37 -8.57 10.58 -10.59
C PRO A 37 -8.46 9.41 -9.62
N LEU A 38 -8.41 9.72 -8.32
CA LEU A 38 -8.58 8.71 -7.28
C LEU A 38 -10.04 8.24 -7.23
N THR A 39 -10.33 7.07 -7.81
CA THR A 39 -11.67 6.46 -7.73
C THR A 39 -11.85 5.66 -6.43
N LYS A 40 -13.10 5.28 -6.12
CA LYS A 40 -13.40 4.33 -5.04
C LYS A 40 -12.71 2.98 -5.25
N GLU A 41 -12.62 2.52 -6.49
CA GLU A 41 -11.93 1.25 -6.83
C GLU A 41 -10.43 1.35 -6.53
N ILE A 42 -9.77 2.41 -6.98
CA ILE A 42 -8.35 2.64 -6.67
C ILE A 42 -8.14 2.76 -5.15
N SER A 43 -9.04 3.45 -4.45
CA SER A 43 -8.99 3.59 -2.99
C SER A 43 -9.12 2.23 -2.30
N LEU A 44 -10.01 1.36 -2.77
CA LEU A 44 -10.15 0.00 -2.26
C LEU A 44 -8.85 -0.80 -2.44
N LYS A 45 -8.19 -0.69 -3.60
CA LYS A 45 -6.91 -1.37 -3.84
C LYS A 45 -5.78 -0.85 -2.95
N ILE A 46 -5.75 0.44 -2.64
CA ILE A 46 -4.81 1.01 -1.66
C ILE A 46 -5.09 0.43 -0.26
N ILE A 47 -6.37 0.30 0.12
CA ILE A 47 -6.76 -0.32 1.39
C ILE A 47 -6.33 -1.80 1.42
N ASP A 48 -6.53 -2.55 0.34
CA ASP A 48 -6.13 -3.96 0.23
C ASP A 48 -4.62 -4.13 0.48
N VAL A 49 -3.79 -3.25 -0.10
CA VAL A 49 -2.33 -3.24 0.15
C VAL A 49 -2.02 -2.94 1.62
N TYR A 50 -2.67 -1.94 2.21
CA TYR A 50 -2.49 -1.58 3.62
C TYR A 50 -2.80 -2.77 4.54
N GLU A 51 -3.90 -3.49 4.28
CA GLU A 51 -4.30 -4.64 5.07
C GLU A 51 -3.40 -5.85 4.84
N ALA A 52 -2.97 -6.07 3.60
CA ALA A 52 -2.02 -7.11 3.25
C ALA A 52 -0.72 -6.96 4.05
N LEU A 53 -0.20 -5.72 4.20
CA LEU A 53 0.96 -5.44 5.04
C LEU A 53 0.75 -5.92 6.48
N GLY A 54 -0.43 -5.65 7.05
CA GLY A 54 -0.78 -6.11 8.39
C GLY A 54 -0.94 -7.63 8.50
N LYS A 55 -1.65 -8.22 7.53
CA LYS A 55 -1.97 -9.67 7.48
C LYS A 55 -0.72 -10.53 7.40
N VAL A 56 0.30 -10.09 6.66
CA VAL A 56 1.56 -10.84 6.51
C VAL A 56 2.54 -10.61 7.66
N GLY A 57 2.16 -9.82 8.67
CA GLY A 57 2.92 -9.64 9.91
C GLY A 57 3.91 -8.48 9.91
N TYR A 58 3.85 -7.57 8.92
CA TYR A 58 4.68 -6.36 8.97
C TYR A 58 4.22 -5.45 10.12
N LYS A 59 5.19 -4.87 10.82
CA LYS A 59 4.93 -3.94 11.93
C LYS A 59 4.41 -2.59 11.41
N ARG A 60 4.84 -2.19 10.21
CA ARG A 60 4.39 -1.00 9.50
C ARG A 60 3.33 -1.36 8.45
N GLN A 61 2.12 -0.86 8.65
CA GLN A 61 1.01 -0.88 7.70
C GLN A 61 0.98 0.48 6.98
N ASP A 62 2.06 0.78 6.27
CA ASP A 62 2.27 2.07 5.61
C ASP A 62 3.34 1.95 4.53
N SER A 63 3.23 2.76 3.48
CA SER A 63 4.16 2.76 2.34
C SER A 63 4.16 4.13 1.65
N MET A 64 5.23 4.43 0.91
CA MET A 64 5.19 5.54 -0.07
C MET A 64 4.43 5.07 -1.33
N LEU A 65 3.78 6.00 -2.04
CA LEU A 65 2.94 5.68 -3.22
C LEU A 65 3.76 5.13 -4.40
N PHE A 66 4.80 5.81 -4.86
CA PHE A 66 6.16 5.26 -4.81
C PHE A 66 6.41 3.76 -5.05
N HIS A 67 6.21 3.02 -3.96
CA HIS A 67 6.50 1.60 -3.86
C HIS A 67 5.29 0.73 -4.20
N ILE A 68 4.16 1.32 -4.55
CA ILE A 68 2.92 0.65 -4.93
C ILE A 68 2.77 0.78 -6.45
N PHE A 69 2.69 -0.36 -7.13
CA PHE A 69 2.62 -0.45 -8.57
C PHE A 69 1.25 -0.94 -9.00
N ILE A 70 0.67 -0.29 -10.00
CA ILE A 70 -0.53 -0.72 -10.70
C ILE A 70 -0.10 -1.53 -11.92
N THR A 71 -0.47 -2.81 -11.97
CA THR A 71 -0.15 -3.70 -13.08
C THR A 71 -1.28 -3.75 -14.12
N SER A 72 -1.02 -4.33 -15.29
CA SER A 72 -1.96 -4.41 -16.43
C SER A 72 -3.29 -5.11 -16.13
N CYS A 73 -3.39 -5.87 -15.04
CA CYS A 73 -4.63 -6.48 -14.56
C CYS A 73 -5.30 -5.68 -13.42
N SER A 74 -4.98 -4.39 -13.28
CA SER A 74 -5.42 -3.52 -12.17
C SER A 74 -5.06 -4.08 -10.79
N TYR A 75 -3.99 -4.87 -10.71
CA TYR A 75 -3.49 -5.44 -9.47
C TYR A 75 -2.49 -4.48 -8.83
N PHE A 76 -2.61 -4.29 -7.53
CA PHE A 76 -1.69 -3.44 -6.78
C PHE A 76 -0.60 -4.30 -6.15
N ARG A 77 0.66 -3.96 -6.41
CA ARG A 77 1.83 -4.68 -5.91
C ARG A 77 2.68 -3.73 -5.09
N VAL A 78 3.08 -4.13 -3.89
CA VAL A 78 3.96 -3.32 -3.03
C VAL A 78 5.38 -3.89 -3.05
N ILE A 79 6.35 -3.03 -3.29
CA ILE A 79 7.78 -3.35 -3.23
C ILE A 79 8.44 -2.65 -2.03
N ASP A 80 9.72 -2.94 -1.81
CA ASP A 80 10.56 -2.33 -0.77
C ASP A 80 9.93 -2.32 0.64
N THR A 81 9.68 -3.52 1.16
CA THR A 81 9.21 -3.73 2.54
C THR A 81 10.36 -3.89 3.54
N ALA A 82 11.61 -3.59 3.15
CA ALA A 82 12.81 -3.88 3.97
C ALA A 82 12.76 -3.18 5.34
N ARG A 83 12.12 -2.01 5.42
CA ARG A 83 11.94 -1.26 6.69
C ARG A 83 10.64 -1.56 7.42
N ALA A 84 9.73 -2.34 6.82
CA ALA A 84 8.40 -2.55 7.36
C ALA A 84 8.39 -3.41 8.66
N MET A 85 9.49 -4.10 8.96
CA MET A 85 9.68 -4.85 10.22
C MET A 85 10.32 -4.04 11.35
N LYS A 86 10.89 -2.86 11.06
CA LYS A 86 11.68 -2.08 12.03
C LYS A 86 10.80 -1.21 12.92
N GLU A 87 9.84 -0.52 12.33
CA GLU A 87 8.97 0.43 13.03
C GLU A 87 7.53 -0.07 13.06
N LYS A 88 6.86 0.09 14.21
CA LYS A 88 5.45 -0.27 14.36
C LYS A 88 4.57 0.93 14.08
N THR A 89 3.84 0.90 12.98
CA THR A 89 2.93 1.97 12.57
C THR A 89 1.68 1.35 11.98
N THR A 90 0.53 1.52 12.63
CA THR A 90 -0.76 1.04 12.13
C THR A 90 -1.59 2.13 11.47
N PHE A 91 -1.18 3.39 11.59
CA PHE A 91 -1.80 4.51 10.90
C PHE A 91 -0.99 4.82 9.64
N PRO A 92 -1.62 4.89 8.45
CA PRO A 92 -0.93 5.00 7.16
C PRO A 92 -0.52 6.45 6.86
N ARG A 93 0.38 7.00 7.69
CA ARG A 93 0.76 8.40 7.63
C ARG A 93 1.35 8.77 6.28
N ARG A 94 2.25 7.95 5.73
CA ARG A 94 2.93 8.25 4.45
C ARG A 94 1.97 8.20 3.28
N ILE A 95 1.10 7.18 3.22
CA ILE A 95 0.05 7.12 2.20
C ILE A 95 -0.80 8.39 2.25
N LEU A 96 -1.26 8.80 3.44
CA LEU A 96 -2.09 9.99 3.58
C LEU A 96 -1.35 11.29 3.25
N GLU A 97 -0.08 11.44 3.63
CA GLU A 97 0.75 12.61 3.31
C GLU A 97 1.01 12.73 1.80
N GLU A 98 1.30 11.62 1.11
CA GLU A 98 1.52 11.62 -0.33
C GLU A 98 0.22 11.87 -1.11
N LEU A 99 -0.91 11.32 -0.65
CA LEU A 99 -2.22 11.64 -1.22
C LEU A 99 -2.61 13.10 -0.97
N ASP A 100 -2.20 13.70 0.14
CA ASP A 100 -2.40 15.13 0.44
C ASP A 100 -1.70 16.01 -0.59
N LYS A 101 -0.45 15.66 -0.93
CA LYS A 101 0.34 16.37 -1.94
C LYS A 101 -0.31 16.34 -3.33
N LEU A 102 -1.08 15.29 -3.60
CA LEU A 102 -1.84 15.12 -4.85
C LEU A 102 -3.26 15.68 -4.77
N GLY A 103 -3.69 16.21 -3.62
CA GLY A 103 -5.04 16.74 -3.41
C GLY A 103 -6.13 15.70 -3.10
N TYR A 104 -5.77 14.42 -2.91
CA TYR A 104 -6.71 13.31 -2.78
C TYR A 104 -6.94 12.81 -1.34
N LYS A 105 -6.33 13.43 -0.32
CA LYS A 105 -6.44 12.95 1.07
C LYS A 105 -7.88 12.92 1.58
N THR A 106 -8.64 13.99 1.34
CA THR A 106 -10.04 14.08 1.78
C THR A 106 -10.88 13.02 1.08
N ASP A 107 -10.79 12.93 -0.25
CA ASP A 107 -11.49 11.94 -1.07
C ASP A 107 -11.17 10.51 -0.62
N PHE A 108 -9.89 10.21 -0.37
CA PHE A 108 -9.46 8.90 0.11
C PHE A 108 -10.08 8.57 1.48
N LEU A 109 -10.07 9.51 2.42
CA LEU A 109 -10.65 9.29 3.74
C LEU A 109 -12.18 9.10 3.68
N GLU A 110 -12.87 9.81 2.79
CA GLU A 110 -14.29 9.59 2.51
C GLU A 110 -14.54 8.21 1.89
N HIS A 111 -13.71 7.79 0.95
CA HIS A 111 -13.76 6.44 0.38
C HIS A 111 -13.52 5.36 1.44
N VAL A 112 -12.53 5.54 2.32
CA VAL A 112 -12.27 4.60 3.43
C VAL A 112 -13.46 4.53 4.36
N LYS A 113 -14.06 5.67 4.71
CA LYS A 113 -15.26 5.70 5.56
C LYS A 113 -16.45 4.96 4.92
N ALA A 114 -16.61 5.08 3.60
CA ALA A 114 -17.69 4.42 2.86
C ALA A 114 -17.44 2.91 2.65
N LEU A 115 -16.21 2.52 2.31
CA LEU A 115 -15.85 1.15 1.91
C LEU A 115 -15.48 0.28 3.11
N ARG A 116 -14.77 0.84 4.10
CA ARG A 116 -14.21 0.17 5.27
C ARG A 116 -14.37 1.03 6.54
N PRO A 117 -15.62 1.27 6.98
CA PRO A 117 -15.89 2.12 8.14
C PRO A 117 -15.22 1.62 9.43
N ASP A 118 -15.02 0.31 9.57
CA ASP A 118 -14.28 -0.31 10.66
C ASP A 118 -12.83 0.18 10.71
N LEU A 119 -12.17 0.24 9.55
CA LEU A 119 -10.80 0.71 9.40
C LEU A 119 -10.71 2.22 9.65
N TYR A 120 -11.65 2.99 9.11
CA TYR A 120 -11.77 4.43 9.38
C TYR A 120 -11.85 4.69 10.89
N CYS A 121 -12.78 4.02 11.57
CA CYS A 121 -12.93 4.12 13.03
C CYS A 121 -11.65 3.70 13.77
N LYS A 122 -10.94 2.66 13.31
CA LYS A 122 -9.67 2.23 13.90
C LYS A 122 -8.58 3.30 13.77
N TRP A 123 -8.52 4.03 12.66
CA TRP A 123 -7.53 5.10 12.46
C TRP A 123 -7.78 6.34 13.32
N PHE A 124 -9.06 6.65 13.58
CA PHE A 124 -9.45 7.87 14.32
C PHE A 124 -9.96 7.62 15.73
N LYS A 125 -9.97 6.38 16.22
CA LYS A 125 -10.20 6.09 17.64
C LYS A 125 -9.10 6.78 18.45
N LYS A 126 -9.52 7.76 19.27
CA LYS A 126 -8.65 8.37 20.28
C LYS A 126 -8.10 7.25 21.17
N LYS A 127 -6.78 7.19 21.29
CA LYS A 127 -6.13 6.55 22.43
C LYS A 127 -6.26 7.45 23.65
#